data_AF-A0A4Y6REB8-F1
#
_entry.id   AF-A0A4Y6REB8-F1
#
_cell.length_a   1.000
_cell.length_b   1.000
_cell.length_c   1.000
_cell.angle_alpha   90.00
_cell.angle_beta   90.00
_cell.angle_gamma   90.00
#
_symmetry.space_group_name_H-M   'P 1'
#
loop_
_entity.id
_entity.type
_entity.pdbx_description
1 polymer ?
#
loop_
_entity_poly.entity_id
_entity_poly.type
_entity_poly.pdbx_seq_one_letter_code
_entity_poly.pdbx_strand_id
1 'polypeptide(L)'
;MKKLLPVLAGSAAALLAGCGGGGGTTQQLAGDSGSASPLAAYIGTWQSACDHHDRQSLVIAFKSDGSGSLELTPTGETYFKADCSGPVIATDSISVKITGKPDGTADMLIKLAENAAATSLRVDKITSSAPAYTFQRTGTTVKYVLRENKQQWCVDVDNGESCLWDEGMQAAQSIPGGLSLRGNDLYTVMLDTEKGVYVLDMHYVKK
;
A
#
# COMPACT_ATOMS: atom_id res chain seq x y z
N MET A 1 5.95 -10.87 1.79
CA MET A 1 5.83 -9.45 2.23
C MET A 1 7.01 -8.50 1.91
N LYS A 2 8.06 -8.92 1.18
CA LYS A 2 9.21 -8.06 0.78
C LYS A 2 8.84 -6.78 -0.01
N LYS A 3 7.58 -6.62 -0.42
CA LYS A 3 7.10 -5.57 -1.34
C LYS A 3 6.02 -4.67 -0.75
N LEU A 4 5.62 -4.81 0.51
CA LEU A 4 4.60 -3.92 1.06
C LEU A 4 5.09 -2.48 1.23
N LEU A 5 6.40 -2.27 1.42
CA LEU A 5 7.00 -0.95 1.62
C LEU A 5 8.50 -0.95 1.26
N PRO A 6 8.93 -1.28 0.02
CA PRO A 6 10.36 -1.23 -0.33
C PRO A 6 10.94 0.19 -0.38
N VAL A 7 10.17 1.25 -0.10
CA VAL A 7 10.60 2.66 -0.21
C VAL A 7 10.40 3.42 1.10
N LEU A 8 10.96 2.93 2.20
CA LEU A 8 11.06 3.70 3.46
C LEU A 8 12.39 3.58 4.17
N ALA A 9 13.37 2.87 3.61
CA ALA A 9 14.75 2.94 4.06
C ALA A 9 15.45 4.19 3.48
N GLY A 10 14.88 5.38 3.71
CA GLY A 10 15.42 6.67 3.31
C GLY A 10 15.87 7.45 4.54
N SER A 11 17.19 7.54 4.71
CA SER A 11 17.91 8.12 5.85
C SER A 11 17.36 9.44 6.38
N ALA A 12 17.38 9.57 7.71
CA ALA A 12 17.10 10.79 8.44
C ALA A 12 18.01 11.95 7.99
N ALA A 13 17.42 12.97 7.37
CA ALA A 13 18.01 14.30 7.29
C ALA A 13 17.02 15.30 7.91
N ALA A 14 17.32 15.71 9.14
CA ALA A 14 16.66 16.82 9.79
C ALA A 14 16.96 18.11 9.02
N LEU A 15 15.93 18.83 8.57
CA LEU A 15 16.04 20.24 8.25
C LEU A 15 14.91 21.01 8.93
N LEU A 16 15.35 21.94 9.77
CA LEU A 16 14.56 22.87 10.57
C LEU A 16 13.87 23.91 9.68
N ALA A 17 12.61 24.17 10.05
CA ALA A 17 11.84 25.42 10.02
C ALA A 17 12.19 26.53 8.99
N GLY A 18 11.17 26.92 8.23
CA GLY A 18 11.04 28.23 7.57
C GLY A 18 9.57 28.60 7.42
N CYS A 19 9.21 29.80 7.87
CA CYS A 19 7.86 30.35 8.06
C CYS A 19 7.43 31.28 6.90
N GLY A 20 6.11 31.40 6.67
CA GLY A 20 5.46 32.49 5.92
C GLY A 20 4.48 31.96 4.85
N GLY A 21 3.23 32.41 4.68
CA GLY A 21 2.47 33.54 5.22
C GLY A 21 1.60 34.15 4.11
N GLY A 22 0.29 34.34 4.37
CA GLY A 22 -0.68 35.10 3.53
C GLY A 22 -1.43 34.26 2.49
N GLY A 23 -2.75 34.33 2.28
CA GLY A 23 -3.78 35.33 2.62
C GLY A 23 -4.61 35.57 1.35
N GLY A 24 -5.87 35.10 1.30
CA GLY A 24 -6.75 35.32 0.14
C GLY A 24 -8.14 34.69 0.31
N THR A 25 -9.15 35.54 0.40
CA THR A 25 -10.53 35.26 0.79
C THR A 25 -11.41 34.69 -0.32
N THR A 26 -12.24 33.71 0.08
CA THR A 26 -13.62 33.41 -0.32
C THR A 26 -14.00 33.41 -1.81
N GLN A 27 -14.23 32.21 -2.33
CA GLN A 27 -15.48 31.93 -3.04
C GLN A 27 -15.91 30.49 -2.77
N GLN A 28 -16.69 30.33 -1.71
CA GLN A 28 -17.39 29.11 -1.37
C GLN A 28 -18.63 29.03 -2.26
N LEU A 29 -18.52 28.31 -3.37
CA LEU A 29 -19.68 27.84 -4.12
C LEU A 29 -20.21 26.60 -3.40
N ALA A 30 -21.30 26.79 -2.67
CA ALA A 30 -22.09 25.73 -2.10
C ALA A 30 -22.87 24.99 -3.21
N GLY A 31 -22.90 23.66 -3.11
CA GLY A 31 -23.99 22.84 -3.62
C GLY A 31 -23.75 22.13 -4.95
N ASP A 32 -22.96 21.05 -4.92
CA ASP A 32 -23.31 19.85 -5.70
C ASP A 32 -23.45 18.66 -4.74
N SER A 33 -24.57 18.64 -4.04
CA SER A 33 -25.04 17.50 -3.25
C SER A 33 -25.48 16.40 -4.21
N GLY A 34 -24.51 15.60 -4.65
CA GLY A 34 -24.72 14.48 -5.56
C GLY A 34 -23.44 13.89 -6.18
N SER A 35 -22.30 14.58 -6.10
CA SER A 35 -21.04 14.03 -6.59
C SER A 35 -20.54 12.93 -5.64
N ALA A 36 -20.75 11.67 -6.02
CA ALA A 36 -20.06 10.56 -5.39
C ALA A 36 -18.56 10.86 -5.41
N SER A 37 -17.89 10.77 -4.25
CA SER A 37 -16.45 11.01 -4.15
C SER A 37 -15.73 10.28 -5.29
N PRO A 38 -14.79 10.92 -6.01
CA PRO A 38 -14.06 10.26 -7.10
C PRO A 38 -13.36 8.98 -6.61
N LEU A 39 -13.09 8.90 -5.30
CA LEU A 39 -12.49 7.71 -4.71
C LEU A 39 -13.45 6.51 -4.56
N ALA A 40 -14.75 6.70 -4.81
CA ALA A 40 -15.76 5.64 -4.71
C ALA A 40 -15.50 4.50 -5.71
N ALA A 41 -14.87 4.80 -6.85
CA ALA A 41 -14.53 3.80 -7.86
C ALA A 41 -13.55 2.74 -7.34
N TYR A 42 -12.71 3.09 -6.36
CA TYR A 42 -11.69 2.20 -5.80
C TYR A 42 -12.24 1.24 -4.73
N ILE A 43 -13.45 1.46 -4.23
CA ILE A 43 -14.01 0.65 -3.15
C ILE A 43 -14.18 -0.81 -3.59
N GLY A 44 -13.72 -1.73 -2.76
CA GLY A 44 -13.83 -3.17 -2.98
C GLY A 44 -12.60 -3.95 -2.56
N THR A 45 -12.58 -5.21 -2.97
CA THR A 45 -11.46 -6.12 -2.74
C THR A 45 -10.68 -6.30 -4.04
N TRP A 46 -9.38 -6.17 -3.93
CA TRP A 46 -8.43 -6.24 -5.02
C TRP A 46 -7.39 -7.31 -4.70
N GLN A 47 -6.90 -8.00 -5.71
CA GLN A 47 -5.93 -9.08 -5.55
C GLN A 47 -4.77 -8.92 -6.53
N SER A 48 -3.54 -9.03 -6.03
CA SER A 48 -2.35 -8.97 -6.87
C SER A 48 -2.21 -10.26 -7.67
N ALA A 49 -1.35 -10.22 -8.69
CA ALA A 49 -0.81 -11.45 -9.26
C ALA A 49 -0.11 -12.29 -8.17
N CYS A 50 -0.03 -13.59 -8.40
CA CYS A 50 0.79 -14.48 -7.60
C CYS A 50 2.27 -14.16 -7.81
N ASP A 51 3.02 -14.06 -6.72
CA ASP A 51 4.49 -13.96 -6.72
C ASP A 51 5.05 -15.14 -5.93
N HIS A 52 5.35 -16.23 -6.63
CA HIS A 52 5.74 -17.50 -6.04
C HIS A 52 4.69 -18.00 -5.03
N HIS A 53 5.04 -18.09 -3.75
CA HIS A 53 4.10 -18.54 -2.72
C HIS A 53 3.20 -17.41 -2.22
N ASP A 54 3.49 -16.15 -2.54
CA ASP A 54 2.84 -15.00 -1.93
C ASP A 54 1.81 -14.39 -2.88
N ARG A 55 0.64 -14.06 -2.33
CA ARG A 55 -0.34 -13.22 -3.00
C ARG A 55 -0.85 -12.16 -2.04
N GLN A 56 -1.01 -10.93 -2.52
CA GLN A 56 -1.54 -9.85 -1.72
C GLN A 56 -3.01 -9.60 -2.09
N SER A 57 -3.82 -9.30 -1.08
CA SER A 57 -5.11 -8.65 -1.25
C SER A 57 -5.08 -7.25 -0.65
N LEU A 58 -5.89 -6.36 -1.21
CA LEU A 58 -6.10 -5.01 -0.72
C LEU A 58 -7.61 -4.77 -0.64
N VAL A 59 -8.11 -4.49 0.56
CA VAL A 59 -9.47 -4.01 0.76
C VAL A 59 -9.43 -2.49 0.88
N ILE A 60 -10.22 -1.83 0.03
CA ILE A 60 -10.39 -0.38 0.04
C ILE A 60 -11.83 -0.08 0.46
N ALA A 61 -11.98 0.69 1.52
CA ALA A 61 -13.26 1.17 2.03
C ALA A 61 -13.20 2.68 2.28
N PHE A 62 -14.35 3.35 2.40
CA PHE A 62 -14.38 4.68 2.99
C PHE A 62 -14.24 4.57 4.50
N LYS A 63 -13.58 5.55 5.11
CA LYS A 63 -13.68 5.76 6.56
C LYS A 63 -15.13 6.13 6.90
N SER A 64 -15.64 5.58 8.00
CA SER A 64 -16.98 5.86 8.51
C SER A 64 -17.10 7.23 9.20
N ASP A 65 -16.03 8.01 9.25
CA ASP A 65 -15.96 9.33 9.90
C ASP A 65 -16.44 10.50 9.03
N GLY A 66 -16.91 10.22 7.81
CA GLY A 66 -17.40 11.24 6.87
C GLY A 66 -16.33 12.12 6.25
N SER A 67 -15.04 11.86 6.50
CA SER A 67 -13.94 12.68 5.96
C SER A 67 -13.73 12.54 4.45
N GLY A 68 -14.36 11.54 3.82
CA GLY A 68 -14.09 11.16 2.43
C GLY A 68 -12.74 10.45 2.23
N SER A 69 -12.00 10.22 3.32
CA SER A 69 -10.76 9.43 3.29
C SER A 69 -11.03 7.94 3.11
N LEU A 70 -10.06 7.26 2.52
CA LEU A 70 -10.05 5.81 2.39
C LEU A 70 -9.45 5.15 3.62
N GLU A 71 -9.89 3.92 3.86
CA GLU A 71 -9.24 2.93 4.70
C GLU A 71 -8.70 1.82 3.80
N LEU A 72 -7.40 1.57 3.88
CA LEU A 72 -6.66 0.61 3.08
C LEU A 72 -6.19 -0.51 4.00
N THR A 73 -6.64 -1.74 3.71
CA THR A 73 -6.27 -2.93 4.48
C THR A 73 -5.55 -3.91 3.56
N PRO A 74 -4.20 -3.85 3.48
CA PRO A 74 -3.43 -4.86 2.79
C PRO A 74 -3.36 -6.14 3.62
N THR A 75 -3.38 -7.29 2.95
CA THR A 75 -3.20 -8.60 3.58
C THR A 75 -2.37 -9.47 2.64
N GLY A 76 -1.26 -10.01 3.12
CA GLY A 76 -0.49 -11.00 2.40
C GLY A 76 -0.94 -12.41 2.76
N GLU A 77 -0.99 -13.29 1.79
CA GLU A 77 -1.26 -14.70 1.98
C GLU A 77 -0.09 -15.50 1.40
N THR A 78 0.52 -16.35 2.22
CA THR A 78 1.49 -17.34 1.75
C THR A 78 0.77 -18.67 1.55
N TYR A 79 0.80 -19.16 0.33
CA TYR A 79 0.25 -20.43 -0.12
C TYR A 79 1.30 -21.52 -0.06
N PHE A 80 0.86 -22.76 0.17
CA PHE A 80 1.78 -23.89 0.17
C PHE A 80 2.50 -24.06 -1.18
N LYS A 81 1.80 -23.88 -2.32
CA LYS A 81 2.38 -24.02 -3.65
C LYS A 81 2.83 -22.68 -4.24
N ALA A 82 3.87 -22.73 -5.07
CA ALA A 82 4.51 -21.56 -5.69
C ALA A 82 3.72 -20.91 -6.85
N ASP A 83 2.56 -21.44 -7.21
CA ASP A 83 1.61 -20.82 -8.12
C ASP A 83 0.42 -20.19 -7.38
N CYS A 84 0.54 -20.07 -6.05
CA CYS A 84 -0.50 -19.67 -5.13
C CYS A 84 -1.78 -20.51 -5.25
N SER A 85 -1.66 -21.79 -5.61
CA SER A 85 -2.73 -22.77 -5.50
C SER A 85 -2.63 -23.57 -4.20
N GLY A 86 -3.70 -24.29 -3.85
CA GLY A 86 -3.77 -25.04 -2.59
C GLY A 86 -4.06 -24.15 -1.37
N PRO A 87 -3.78 -24.64 -0.16
CA PRO A 87 -4.14 -23.93 1.07
C PRO A 87 -3.21 -22.74 1.35
N VAL A 88 -3.79 -21.68 1.91
CA VAL A 88 -3.04 -20.62 2.60
C VAL A 88 -2.50 -21.20 3.90
N ILE A 89 -1.20 -21.08 4.12
CA ILE A 89 -0.49 -21.60 5.30
C ILE A 89 -0.04 -20.48 6.25
N ALA A 90 0.05 -19.24 5.74
CA ALA A 90 0.33 -18.06 6.54
C ALA A 90 -0.45 -16.85 6.03
N THR A 91 -0.86 -15.99 6.95
CA THR A 91 -1.45 -14.69 6.68
C THR A 91 -0.63 -13.61 7.34
N ASP A 92 -0.32 -12.61 6.54
CA ASP A 92 0.54 -11.49 6.81
C ASP A 92 -0.30 -10.21 6.91
N SER A 93 -0.13 -9.46 8.00
CA SER A 93 -0.91 -8.24 8.25
C SER A 93 -0.08 -7.19 8.97
N ILE A 94 -0.63 -5.97 9.03
CA ILE A 94 -0.14 -4.88 9.86
C ILE A 94 -1.12 -4.65 11.03
N SER A 95 -0.61 -4.26 12.19
CA SER A 95 -1.42 -4.09 13.42
C SER A 95 -2.35 -2.87 13.40
N VAL A 96 -2.34 -2.08 12.33
CA VAL A 96 -3.12 -0.85 12.20
C VAL A 96 -3.75 -0.79 10.80
N LYS A 97 -4.76 0.04 10.63
CA LYS A 97 -5.33 0.35 9.32
C LYS A 97 -4.58 1.53 8.69
N ILE A 98 -4.32 1.46 7.39
CA ILE A 98 -3.76 2.57 6.63
C ILE A 98 -4.91 3.48 6.22
N THR A 99 -4.70 4.79 6.30
CA THR A 99 -5.66 5.80 5.83
C THR A 99 -5.15 6.46 4.56
N GLY A 100 -6.01 6.66 3.57
CA GLY A 100 -5.70 7.38 2.33
C GLY A 100 -6.47 8.68 2.26
N LYS A 101 -5.83 9.81 2.59
CA LYS A 101 -6.47 11.13 2.50
C LYS A 101 -6.44 11.63 1.04
N PRO A 102 -7.55 12.08 0.45
CA PRO A 102 -7.56 12.62 -0.91
C PRO A 102 -6.62 13.84 -1.04
N ASP A 103 -5.84 13.90 -2.13
CA ASP A 103 -4.89 14.98 -2.42
C ASP A 103 -4.94 15.42 -3.91
N GLY A 104 -6.17 15.53 -4.41
CA GLY A 104 -6.43 15.91 -5.79
C GLY A 104 -6.06 14.81 -6.78
N THR A 105 -5.72 15.20 -7.99
CA THR A 105 -5.63 14.27 -9.13
C THR A 105 -4.63 14.79 -10.16
N ALA A 106 -3.93 13.91 -10.88
CA ALA A 106 -2.98 14.29 -11.91
C ALA A 106 -2.81 13.20 -12.97
N ASP A 107 -2.42 13.59 -14.19
CA ASP A 107 -1.95 12.63 -15.19
C ASP A 107 -0.44 12.42 -14.99
N MET A 108 -0.02 11.16 -14.84
CA MET A 108 1.35 10.79 -14.51
C MET A 108 1.88 9.75 -15.50
N LEU A 109 3.16 9.84 -15.86
CA LEU A 109 3.83 8.81 -16.65
C LEU A 109 4.41 7.74 -15.73
N ILE A 110 3.80 6.56 -15.72
CA ILE A 110 4.17 5.45 -14.84
C ILE A 110 4.62 4.26 -15.68
N LYS A 111 5.77 3.67 -15.35
CA LYS A 111 6.18 2.37 -15.92
C LYS A 111 5.42 1.26 -15.21
N LEU A 112 4.56 0.55 -15.94
CA LEU A 112 3.72 -0.51 -15.38
C LEU A 112 4.43 -1.87 -15.30
N ALA A 113 5.62 -1.99 -15.89
CA ALA A 113 6.53 -3.11 -15.74
C ALA A 113 7.98 -2.62 -15.96
N GLU A 114 8.96 -3.35 -15.43
CA GLU A 114 10.38 -2.97 -15.44
C GLU A 114 10.90 -2.59 -16.83
N ASN A 115 10.54 -3.38 -17.85
CA ASN A 115 10.97 -3.19 -19.25
C ASN A 115 9.91 -2.54 -20.15
N ALA A 116 8.84 -1.97 -19.58
CA ALA A 116 7.78 -1.33 -20.35
C ALA A 116 8.02 0.17 -20.55
N ALA A 117 7.46 0.71 -21.62
CA ALA A 117 7.35 2.16 -21.79
C ALA A 117 6.46 2.76 -20.70
N ALA A 118 6.77 4.00 -20.30
CA ALA A 118 5.91 4.71 -19.36
C ALA A 118 4.54 4.98 -20.02
N THR A 119 3.48 4.73 -19.27
CA THR A 119 2.09 4.93 -19.69
C THR A 119 1.51 6.13 -18.94
N SER A 120 0.79 7.00 -19.64
CA SER A 120 0.04 8.07 -18.98
C SER A 120 -1.16 7.46 -18.26
N LEU A 121 -1.18 7.62 -16.94
CA LEU A 121 -2.27 7.22 -16.07
C LEU A 121 -2.88 8.46 -15.42
N ARG A 122 -4.21 8.52 -15.42
CA ARG A 122 -4.96 9.41 -14.54
C ARG A 122 -4.89 8.85 -13.12
N VAL A 123 -4.21 9.57 -12.23
CA VAL A 123 -3.99 9.16 -10.84
C VAL A 123 -4.82 10.04 -9.92
N ASP A 124 -5.69 9.43 -9.13
CA ASP A 124 -6.30 10.06 -7.97
C ASP A 124 -5.29 10.01 -6.82
N LYS A 125 -4.72 11.16 -6.50
CA LYS A 125 -3.65 11.28 -5.51
C LYS A 125 -4.23 11.10 -4.12
N ILE A 126 -3.52 10.34 -3.29
CA ILE A 126 -3.81 10.20 -1.87
C ILE A 126 -2.54 10.38 -1.05
N THR A 127 -2.67 10.86 0.17
CA THR A 127 -1.62 10.71 1.19
C THR A 127 -1.96 9.50 2.04
N SER A 128 -1.14 8.45 1.94
CA SER A 128 -1.28 7.24 2.73
C SER A 128 -0.58 7.42 4.07
N SER A 129 -1.29 7.23 5.17
CA SER A 129 -0.76 7.39 6.53
C SER A 129 -1.06 6.17 7.40
N ALA A 130 -0.05 5.73 8.13
CA ALA A 130 -0.15 4.69 9.16
C ALA A 130 0.43 5.23 10.48
N PRO A 131 -0.27 5.09 11.62
CA PRO A 131 0.35 5.29 12.93
C PRO A 131 1.43 4.23 13.16
N ALA A 132 2.21 4.35 14.25
CA ALA A 132 3.22 3.33 14.59
C ALA A 132 2.61 1.93 14.58
N TYR A 133 3.29 0.99 13.93
CA TYR A 133 2.71 -0.30 13.56
C TYR A 133 3.73 -1.43 13.67
N THR A 134 3.25 -2.66 13.61
CA THR A 134 4.06 -3.87 13.57
C THR A 134 3.55 -4.76 12.46
N PHE A 135 4.44 -5.53 11.85
CA PHE A 135 4.05 -6.64 10.98
C PHE A 135 3.75 -7.88 11.82
N GLN A 136 2.80 -8.68 11.36
CA GLN A 136 2.46 -9.94 12.00
C GLN A 136 2.27 -11.00 10.92
N ARG A 137 2.83 -12.18 11.16
CA ARG A 137 2.58 -13.40 10.38
C ARG A 137 1.89 -14.41 11.28
N THR A 138 0.73 -14.89 10.85
CA THR A 138 -0.12 -15.83 11.60
C THR A 138 -0.45 -17.05 10.74
N GLY A 139 -0.68 -18.20 11.37
CA GLY A 139 -0.94 -19.45 10.67
C GLY A 139 -0.55 -20.64 11.52
N THR A 140 -1.16 -21.81 11.28
CA THR A 140 -0.96 -23.00 12.11
C THR A 140 0.44 -23.59 11.99
N THR A 141 1.15 -23.30 10.91
CA THR A 141 2.52 -23.78 10.65
C THR A 141 3.58 -22.71 10.87
N VAL A 142 3.21 -21.51 11.32
CA VAL A 142 4.15 -20.41 11.57
C VAL A 142 5.05 -20.75 12.76
N LYS A 143 6.35 -20.72 12.52
CA LYS A 143 7.41 -20.88 13.53
C LYS A 143 8.08 -19.53 13.75
N TYR A 144 8.26 -19.14 15.01
CA TYR A 144 9.03 -17.95 15.36
C TYR A 144 10.44 -18.38 15.78
N VAL A 145 11.44 -18.03 14.97
CA VAL A 145 12.80 -18.55 15.09
C VAL A 145 13.83 -17.43 15.06
N LEU A 146 14.87 -17.58 15.89
CA LEU A 146 16.04 -16.71 15.88
C LEU A 146 17.05 -17.23 14.85
N ARG A 147 17.30 -16.46 13.79
CA ARG A 147 18.34 -16.75 12.79
C ARG A 147 19.15 -15.50 12.52
N GLU A 148 20.47 -15.64 12.44
CA GLU A 148 21.39 -14.51 12.22
C GLU A 148 21.19 -13.37 13.24
N ASN A 149 20.89 -13.74 14.49
CA ASN A 149 20.60 -12.81 15.59
C ASN A 149 19.38 -11.88 15.35
N LYS A 150 18.49 -12.24 14.41
CA LYS A 150 17.21 -11.57 14.16
C LYS A 150 16.06 -12.57 14.26
N GLN A 151 14.97 -12.14 14.88
CA GLN A 151 13.77 -12.96 14.95
C GLN A 151 13.07 -12.99 13.59
N GLN A 152 12.52 -14.14 13.23
CA GLN A 152 11.85 -14.35 11.95
C GLN A 152 10.61 -15.23 12.15
N TRP A 153 9.54 -14.92 11.42
CA TRP A 153 8.40 -15.82 11.24
C TRP A 153 8.61 -16.65 9.98
N CYS A 154 8.74 -17.96 10.13
CA CYS A 154 8.98 -18.88 9.04
C CYS A 154 7.83 -19.87 8.89
N VAL A 155 7.54 -20.27 7.64
CA VAL A 155 6.61 -21.35 7.30
C VAL A 155 7.22 -22.28 6.27
N ASP A 156 6.94 -23.57 6.41
CA ASP A 156 7.33 -24.57 5.42
C ASP A 156 6.40 -24.45 4.20
N VAL A 157 6.99 -24.30 3.01
CA VAL A 157 6.27 -24.26 1.72
C VAL A 157 6.69 -25.45 0.87
N ASP A 158 5.97 -25.73 -0.21
CA ASP A 158 6.41 -26.76 -1.16
C ASP A 158 7.81 -26.42 -1.69
N ASN A 159 8.73 -27.36 -1.56
CA ASN A 159 10.14 -27.21 -1.94
C ASN A 159 10.93 -26.10 -1.20
N GLY A 160 10.56 -25.74 0.04
CA GLY A 160 11.40 -24.84 0.83
C GLY A 160 10.76 -24.24 2.07
N GLU A 161 11.21 -23.04 2.41
CA GLU A 161 10.73 -22.28 3.56
C GLU A 161 10.57 -20.80 3.17
N SER A 162 9.51 -20.16 3.66
CA SER A 162 9.29 -18.72 3.53
C SER A 162 9.45 -18.06 4.89
N CYS A 163 10.47 -17.22 5.04
CA CYS A 163 10.75 -16.48 6.26
C CYS A 163 10.56 -14.97 6.06
N LEU A 164 10.02 -14.33 7.08
CA LEU A 164 9.85 -12.90 7.19
C LEU A 164 10.55 -12.43 8.46
N TRP A 165 11.36 -11.37 8.36
CA TRP A 165 11.97 -10.77 9.53
C TRP A 165 10.95 -10.06 10.41
N ASP A 166 11.11 -10.24 11.72
CA ASP A 166 10.46 -9.40 12.71
C ASP A 166 11.29 -8.12 12.88
N GLU A 167 10.85 -7.08 12.16
CA GLU A 167 11.44 -5.74 12.23
C GLU A 167 10.98 -4.98 13.47
N GLY A 168 10.13 -5.57 14.31
CA GLY A 168 9.57 -4.94 15.49
C GLY A 168 8.66 -3.76 15.14
N MET A 169 8.59 -2.80 16.07
CA MET A 169 7.76 -1.61 15.92
C MET A 169 8.35 -0.65 14.88
N GLN A 170 7.53 -0.34 13.89
CA GLN A 170 7.78 0.68 12.89
C GLN A 170 7.22 2.01 13.36
N ALA A 171 7.94 3.10 13.06
CA ALA A 171 7.48 4.45 13.33
C ALA A 171 6.22 4.79 12.50
N ALA A 172 5.45 5.79 12.94
CA ALA A 172 4.36 6.33 12.15
C ALA A 172 4.90 6.91 10.83
N GLN A 173 4.14 6.76 9.75
CA GLN A 173 4.55 7.14 8.41
C GLN A 173 3.41 7.84 7.66
N SER A 174 3.80 8.72 6.74
CA SER A 174 2.89 9.41 5.83
C SER A 174 3.58 9.62 4.49
N ILE A 175 3.02 9.06 3.42
CA ILE A 175 3.67 8.98 2.11
C ILE A 175 2.68 9.43 1.02
N PRO A 176 3.07 10.38 0.16
CA PRO A 176 2.30 10.69 -1.04
C PRO A 176 2.24 9.49 -1.98
N GLY A 177 1.04 9.19 -2.45
CA GLY A 177 0.77 8.11 -3.38
C GLY A 177 -0.45 8.41 -4.23
N GLY A 178 -1.01 7.37 -4.81
CA GLY A 178 -2.21 7.50 -5.63
C GLY A 178 -2.77 6.17 -6.06
N LEU A 179 -3.99 6.23 -6.57
CA LEU A 179 -4.71 5.12 -7.14
C LEU A 179 -5.07 5.45 -8.59
N SER A 180 -5.07 4.44 -9.45
CA SER A 180 -5.54 4.57 -10.83
C SER A 180 -6.28 3.31 -11.25
N LEU A 181 -7.39 3.47 -11.95
CA LEU A 181 -8.17 2.37 -12.52
C LEU A 181 -8.07 2.33 -14.03
N ARG A 182 -7.95 1.11 -14.57
CA ARG A 182 -8.13 0.84 -15.99
C ARG A 182 -8.97 -0.43 -16.14
N GLY A 183 -10.28 -0.27 -16.31
CA GLY A 183 -11.20 -1.42 -16.29
C GLY A 183 -11.19 -2.10 -14.92
N ASN A 184 -10.83 -3.38 -14.88
CA ASN A 184 -10.74 -4.16 -13.63
C ASN A 184 -9.34 -4.13 -13.00
N ASP A 185 -8.41 -3.39 -13.58
CA ASP A 185 -7.06 -3.22 -13.05
C ASP A 185 -7.01 -2.00 -12.12
N LEU A 186 -6.46 -2.22 -10.93
CA LEU A 186 -6.08 -1.20 -9.96
C LEU A 186 -4.56 -1.09 -9.91
N TYR A 187 -4.04 0.11 -10.12
CA TYR A 187 -2.64 0.45 -9.90
C TYR A 187 -2.54 1.34 -8.67
N THR A 188 -1.73 0.92 -7.70
CA THR A 188 -1.25 1.81 -6.64
C THR A 188 0.08 2.40 -7.08
N VAL A 189 0.27 3.70 -6.82
CA VAL A 189 1.52 4.39 -7.08
C VAL A 189 2.01 5.05 -5.80
N MET A 190 3.32 5.14 -5.65
CA MET A 190 3.94 5.82 -4.52
C MET A 190 5.03 6.77 -5.00
N LEU A 191 5.23 7.86 -4.27
CA LEU A 191 6.37 8.73 -4.49
C LEU A 191 7.66 8.01 -4.07
N ASP A 192 8.56 7.78 -5.03
CA ASP A 192 9.95 7.49 -4.72
C ASP A 192 10.58 8.78 -4.21
N THR A 193 10.82 8.85 -2.89
CA THR A 193 11.30 10.07 -2.24
C THR A 193 12.75 10.41 -2.59
N GLU A 194 13.54 9.43 -3.04
CA GLU A 194 14.93 9.66 -3.45
C GLU A 194 14.98 10.26 -4.86
N LYS A 195 14.11 9.76 -5.75
CA LYS A 195 14.06 10.22 -7.15
C LYS A 195 13.08 11.36 -7.38
N GLY A 196 12.18 11.63 -6.43
CA GLY A 196 11.12 12.63 -6.55
C GLY A 196 10.08 12.32 -7.63
N VAL A 197 9.93 11.04 -8.02
CA VAL A 197 9.01 10.61 -9.08
C VAL A 197 8.04 9.55 -8.56
N TYR A 198 6.82 9.54 -9.08
CA TYR A 198 5.87 8.48 -8.78
C TYR A 198 6.24 7.22 -9.55
N VAL A 199 6.24 6.09 -8.86
CA VAL A 199 6.49 4.77 -9.42
C VAL A 199 5.31 3.84 -9.13
N LEU A 200 5.17 2.80 -9.95
CA LEU A 200 4.22 1.73 -9.64
C LEU A 200 4.65 1.08 -8.32
N ASP A 201 3.71 1.01 -7.38
CA ASP A 201 3.84 0.27 -6.14
C ASP A 201 3.34 -1.17 -6.37
N MET A 202 2.03 -1.31 -6.59
CA MET A 202 1.40 -2.61 -6.81
C MET A 202 0.34 -2.55 -7.91
N HIS A 203 0.20 -3.67 -8.62
CA HIS A 203 -0.90 -3.92 -9.56
C HIS A 203 -1.81 -4.99 -8.98
N TYR A 204 -3.11 -4.70 -8.99
CA TYR A 204 -4.18 -5.60 -8.56
C TYR A 204 -5.25 -5.71 -9.63
N VAL A 205 -6.03 -6.78 -9.54
CA VAL A 205 -7.25 -7.00 -10.31
C VAL A 205 -8.43 -7.10 -9.34
N LYS A 206 -9.60 -6.60 -9.74
CA LYS A 206 -10.85 -6.71 -8.97
C LYS A 206 -11.16 -8.19 -8.68
N LYS A 207 -11.49 -8.50 -7.42
CA LYS A 207 -11.97 -9.84 -7.01
C LYS A 207 -13.48 -9.96 -7.21
#